data_AF-A0AAZ3P6X8-F1
#
_entry.id   AF-A0AAZ3P6X8-F1
#
_cell.length_a   1.000
_cell.length_b   1.000
_cell.length_c   1.000
_cell.angle_alpha   90.00
_cell.angle_beta   90.00
_cell.angle_gamma   90.00
#
_symmetry.space_group_name_H-M   'P 1'
#
loop_
_entity.id
_entity.type
_entity.pdbx_description
1 polymer ?
#
loop_
_entity_poly.entity_id
_entity_poly.type
_entity_poly.pdbx_seq_one_letter_code
_entity_poly.pdbx_strand_id
1 'polypeptide(L)'
;QKLFLCRLTRCVRCPVAYHANDYCMAAGSVVLANNSFLCPNHFTPRRGFRNHEHVNVSWCFVCSEGGSLLCCESCPAAFHQECLNIDMPEGSWFCNDCLAGKKPHYKDILWVKVGRYRWWPAEVSHPKNIPENILRMRHNVGEFPVHFFGSNDYLWTYQARVFPYMDVDTNNKEKMGKGVDAIYKKALEEAASRFLKLQAEKELRQLQEDRRNDKKPPPYRHIKVNRPIGKVQFITADLSEIPRCNCKASDENPCGIDSECINRMLMYECHPQVCPAGEGCLNQAFTKRQYSQVEIFRTLARGWGLRCAHDIKKGEFVNEYVGEVIDEEECRARIKHAQDNDICNFYMLTLDKDRIIDAGPKGNQARFMNHSCQPNCETQKWTVNGDTRVGLFALIDVPAGTELTFNYNLECLANGKTVCKCGAPNCSGFLGVRPKNNPPADDKGRKLKKKVQAKRKNKMEVTKEREDECFSCGDGGQIVSCKRPGCPKVYHADCLNLTKRPAGRWECPWHQCDLCGKEAASFCEMCPSSYCTLHRDGMLFISKLDGRLSCSEHDPCGPDPLEPGEIRESVPKDTMGMMVTLVI
;
A
#
# COMPACT_ATOMS: atom_id res chain seq x y z
N GLN A 1 1.79 26.85 -34.34
CA GLN A 1 1.64 26.11 -35.61
C GLN A 1 2.61 24.93 -35.56
N LYS A 2 2.28 23.63 -35.65
CA LYS A 2 1.05 22.84 -35.77
C LYS A 2 1.13 21.77 -34.67
N LEU A 3 0.10 21.67 -33.83
CA LEU A 3 -0.16 20.42 -33.11
C LEU A 3 -0.31 19.34 -34.18
N PHE A 4 0.43 18.23 -34.06
CA PHE A 4 -0.16 16.95 -34.44
C PHE A 4 -1.34 16.74 -33.48
N LEU A 5 -2.49 17.36 -33.80
CA LEU A 5 -3.78 16.87 -33.37
C LEU A 5 -3.82 15.44 -33.92
N CYS A 6 -3.44 14.46 -33.09
CA CYS A 6 -3.64 13.06 -33.41
C CYS A 6 -5.14 12.89 -33.64
N ARG A 7 -5.53 12.88 -34.92
CA ARG A 7 -6.91 12.86 -35.35
C ARG A 7 -7.53 11.58 -34.78
N LEU A 8 -8.62 11.72 -34.04
CA LEU A 8 -9.37 10.58 -33.55
C LEU A 8 -9.93 9.82 -34.76
N THR A 9 -9.67 8.53 -34.82
CA THR A 9 -10.32 7.60 -35.75
C THR A 9 -11.47 6.92 -35.01
N ARG A 10 -12.57 6.63 -35.71
CA ARG A 10 -13.81 6.10 -35.09
C ARG A 10 -14.16 4.73 -35.65
N CYS A 11 -14.69 3.86 -34.78
CA CYS A 11 -15.24 2.59 -35.21
C CYS A 11 -16.50 2.84 -36.04
N VAL A 12 -16.66 2.13 -37.16
CA VAL A 12 -17.86 2.27 -38.02
C VAL A 12 -19.09 1.53 -37.48
N ARG A 13 -18.95 0.74 -36.41
CA ARG A 13 -20.02 -0.11 -35.85
C ARG A 13 -20.36 0.16 -34.38
N CYS A 14 -19.57 0.99 -33.67
CA CYS A 14 -19.86 1.35 -32.29
C CYS A 14 -19.20 2.69 -31.91
N PRO A 15 -19.50 3.27 -30.74
CA PRO A 15 -18.97 4.57 -30.31
C PRO A 15 -17.47 4.62 -30.03
N VAL A 16 -16.74 3.51 -30.10
CA VAL A 16 -15.30 3.45 -29.79
C VAL A 16 -14.49 4.34 -30.73
N ALA A 17 -13.59 5.13 -30.16
CA ALA A 17 -12.64 5.95 -30.89
C ALA A 17 -11.24 5.81 -30.29
N TYR A 18 -10.22 5.84 -31.15
CA TYR A 18 -8.82 5.82 -30.75
C TYR A 18 -8.06 6.97 -31.39
N HIS A 19 -6.93 7.37 -30.79
CA HIS A 19 -5.95 8.15 -31.53
C HIS A 19 -5.41 7.28 -32.68
N ALA A 20 -5.27 7.86 -33.87
CA ALA A 20 -4.73 7.17 -35.05
C ALA A 20 -3.20 6.97 -34.95
N ASN A 21 -2.75 6.23 -33.93
CA ASN A 21 -1.36 5.81 -33.74
C ASN A 21 -1.31 4.38 -33.19
N ASP A 22 -0.15 3.73 -33.35
CA ASP A 22 0.05 2.33 -32.96
C ASP A 22 0.03 2.10 -31.43
N TYR A 23 0.02 3.17 -30.63
CA TYR A 23 0.08 3.11 -29.17
C TYR A 23 -1.30 3.17 -28.49
N CYS A 24 -2.27 3.81 -29.14
CA CYS A 24 -3.62 3.97 -28.60
C CYS A 24 -4.64 3.05 -29.29
N MET A 25 -4.32 2.51 -30.46
CA MET A 25 -5.22 1.62 -31.18
C MET A 25 -5.15 0.21 -30.58
N ALA A 26 -6.30 -0.33 -30.16
CA ALA A 26 -6.39 -1.69 -29.68
C ALA A 26 -5.97 -2.69 -30.78
N ALA A 27 -5.17 -3.69 -30.41
CA ALA A 27 -4.77 -4.76 -31.30
C ALA A 27 -5.99 -5.53 -31.81
N GLY A 28 -5.93 -5.92 -33.09
CA GLY A 28 -7.05 -6.56 -33.80
C GLY A 28 -8.05 -5.56 -34.39
N SER A 29 -7.81 -4.25 -34.21
CA SER A 29 -8.50 -3.22 -34.99
C SER A 29 -8.11 -3.31 -36.47
N VAL A 30 -9.10 -3.23 -37.36
CA VAL A 30 -8.86 -3.23 -38.82
C VAL A 30 -9.13 -1.83 -39.36
N VAL A 31 -8.07 -1.15 -39.79
CA VAL A 31 -8.17 0.18 -40.42
C VAL A 31 -8.82 0.03 -41.79
N LEU A 32 -9.91 0.76 -42.02
CA LEU A 32 -10.63 0.76 -43.29
C LEU A 32 -10.23 1.95 -44.18
N ALA A 33 -10.12 3.12 -43.56
CA ALA A 33 -9.67 4.36 -44.20
C ALA A 33 -8.99 5.28 -43.17
N ASN A 34 -8.49 6.44 -43.61
CA ASN A 34 -7.69 7.35 -42.78
C ASN A 34 -8.36 7.78 -41.45
N ASN A 35 -9.69 7.75 -41.34
CA ASN A 35 -10.43 8.13 -40.13
C ASN A 35 -11.47 7.10 -39.66
N SER A 36 -11.43 5.88 -40.22
CA SER A 36 -12.40 4.84 -39.87
C SER A 36 -11.75 3.48 -39.72
N PHE A 37 -12.23 2.72 -38.75
CA PHE A 37 -11.75 1.36 -38.48
C PHE A 37 -12.89 0.47 -37.97
N LEU A 38 -12.62 -0.82 -37.87
CA LEU A 38 -13.45 -1.77 -37.13
C LEU A 38 -12.71 -2.17 -35.85
N CYS A 39 -13.30 -1.90 -34.70
CA CYS A 39 -12.70 -2.22 -33.40
C CYS A 39 -12.87 -3.72 -33.05
N PRO A 40 -12.03 -4.26 -32.15
CA PRO A 40 -12.08 -5.68 -31.76
C PRO A 40 -13.37 -6.09 -31.03
N ASN A 41 -14.21 -5.15 -30.56
CA ASN A 41 -15.48 -5.49 -29.91
C ASN A 41 -16.48 -6.19 -30.84
N HIS A 42 -16.22 -6.19 -32.16
CA HIS A 42 -17.05 -6.88 -33.16
C HIS A 42 -16.49 -8.24 -33.57
N PHE A 43 -15.55 -8.79 -32.81
CA PHE A 43 -15.10 -10.16 -33.02
C PHE A 43 -16.21 -11.16 -32.70
N THR A 44 -16.34 -12.20 -33.51
CA THR A 44 -17.23 -13.32 -33.24
C THR A 44 -16.42 -14.62 -33.33
N PRO A 45 -16.32 -15.38 -32.23
CA PRO A 45 -15.64 -16.68 -32.21
C PRO A 45 -16.21 -17.63 -33.26
N ARG A 46 -15.33 -18.22 -34.08
CA ARG A 46 -15.72 -19.28 -35.03
C ARG A 46 -16.01 -20.58 -34.28
N ARG A 47 -17.21 -21.14 -34.47
CA ARG A 47 -17.58 -22.45 -33.89
C ARG A 47 -16.65 -23.55 -34.40
N GLY A 48 -16.22 -24.45 -33.50
CA GLY A 48 -15.36 -25.59 -33.82
C GLY A 48 -13.88 -25.26 -34.05
N PHE A 49 -13.46 -23.99 -33.91
CA PHE A 49 -12.06 -23.61 -34.00
C PHE A 49 -11.43 -23.58 -32.60
N ARG A 50 -10.54 -24.54 -32.29
CA ARG A 50 -9.95 -24.72 -30.96
C ARG A 50 -9.22 -23.51 -30.40
N ASN A 51 -8.79 -22.56 -31.24
CA ASN A 51 -8.14 -21.33 -30.79
C ASN A 51 -9.13 -20.17 -30.53
N HIS A 52 -10.43 -20.39 -30.74
CA HIS A 52 -11.52 -19.44 -30.46
C HIS A 52 -12.40 -19.84 -29.26
N GLU A 53 -12.11 -20.95 -28.58
CA GLU A 53 -12.80 -21.27 -27.32
C GLU A 53 -12.34 -20.30 -26.23
N HIS A 54 -13.27 -19.83 -25.39
CA HIS A 54 -12.93 -19.00 -24.23
C HIS A 54 -12.15 -19.84 -23.22
N VAL A 55 -11.12 -19.27 -22.59
CA VAL A 55 -10.36 -19.95 -21.54
C VAL A 55 -10.26 -19.04 -20.33
N ASN A 56 -10.37 -19.61 -19.13
CA ASN A 56 -10.11 -18.92 -17.88
C ASN A 56 -8.92 -19.57 -17.18
N VAL A 57 -8.19 -18.78 -16.39
CA VAL A 57 -7.17 -19.32 -15.49
C VAL A 57 -7.82 -20.07 -14.34
N SER A 58 -7.07 -20.97 -13.70
CA SER A 58 -7.53 -21.75 -12.55
C SER A 58 -7.08 -21.17 -11.20
N TRP A 59 -6.70 -19.90 -11.18
CA TRP A 59 -6.23 -19.19 -9.98
C TRP A 59 -6.77 -17.77 -9.94
N CYS A 60 -6.84 -17.19 -8.75
CA CYS A 60 -7.29 -15.82 -8.55
C CYS A 60 -6.20 -14.81 -8.91
N PHE A 61 -6.54 -13.77 -9.65
CA PHE A 61 -5.61 -12.68 -10.00
C PHE A 61 -5.21 -11.80 -8.80
N VAL A 62 -5.88 -11.92 -7.64
CA VAL A 62 -5.59 -11.14 -6.44
C VAL A 62 -4.70 -11.92 -5.47
N CYS A 63 -5.11 -13.13 -5.06
CA CYS A 63 -4.36 -13.93 -4.08
C CYS A 63 -3.47 -15.02 -4.69
N SER A 64 -3.57 -15.28 -6.00
CA SER A 64 -2.86 -16.37 -6.71
C SER A 64 -3.23 -17.79 -6.28
N GLU A 65 -4.31 -17.96 -5.51
CA GLU A 65 -4.80 -19.27 -5.06
C GLU A 65 -5.90 -19.81 -5.99
N GLY A 66 -6.05 -21.14 -6.03
CA GLY A 66 -7.16 -21.81 -6.71
C GLY A 66 -8.45 -21.78 -5.88
N GLY A 67 -9.49 -22.46 -6.35
CA GLY A 67 -10.75 -22.64 -5.62
C GLY A 67 -11.98 -22.29 -6.44
N SER A 68 -13.05 -21.84 -5.77
CA SER A 68 -14.26 -21.34 -6.43
C SER A 68 -14.00 -19.95 -6.98
N LEU A 69 -13.96 -19.83 -8.31
CA LEU A 69 -13.54 -18.60 -8.98
C LEU A 69 -14.66 -18.06 -9.88
N LEU A 70 -14.88 -16.76 -9.76
CA LEU A 70 -15.69 -15.97 -10.67
C LEU A 70 -14.89 -15.70 -11.95
N CYS A 71 -15.38 -16.22 -13.07
CA CYS A 71 -14.70 -16.18 -14.36
C CYS A 71 -15.23 -15.05 -15.23
N CYS A 72 -14.35 -14.18 -15.73
CA CYS A 72 -14.73 -13.15 -16.69
C CYS A 72 -15.13 -13.78 -18.03
N GLU A 73 -16.17 -13.25 -18.69
CA GLU A 73 -16.64 -13.73 -20.00
C GLU A 73 -15.87 -13.17 -21.20
N SER A 74 -15.04 -12.14 -21.00
CA SER A 74 -14.29 -11.46 -22.08
C SER A 74 -12.79 -11.71 -22.07
N CYS A 75 -12.25 -12.22 -20.97
CA CYS A 75 -10.82 -12.44 -20.82
C CYS A 75 -10.55 -13.62 -19.88
N PRO A 76 -9.31 -14.14 -19.86
CA PRO A 76 -8.98 -15.28 -19.01
C PRO A 76 -9.00 -15.04 -17.51
N ALA A 77 -9.19 -13.80 -17.06
CA ALA A 77 -9.09 -13.46 -15.65
C ALA A 77 -10.18 -14.16 -14.81
N ALA A 78 -9.78 -14.60 -13.62
CA ALA A 78 -10.63 -15.23 -12.64
C ALA A 78 -10.30 -14.69 -11.24
N PHE A 79 -11.32 -14.59 -10.39
CA PHE A 79 -11.20 -13.94 -9.08
C PHE A 79 -12.03 -14.68 -8.03
N HIS A 80 -11.66 -14.57 -6.75
CA HIS A 80 -12.55 -14.96 -5.67
C HIS A 80 -13.54 -13.83 -5.38
N GLN A 81 -14.73 -14.20 -4.94
CA GLN A 81 -15.76 -13.23 -4.54
C GLN A 81 -15.24 -12.33 -3.40
N GLU A 82 -14.59 -12.95 -2.42
CA GLU A 82 -14.05 -12.31 -1.22
C GLU A 82 -12.87 -11.39 -1.57
N CYS A 83 -12.04 -11.78 -2.54
CA CYS A 83 -10.93 -10.96 -3.02
C CYS A 83 -11.40 -9.67 -3.72
N LEU A 84 -12.59 -9.68 -4.29
CA LEU A 84 -13.20 -8.49 -4.91
C LEU A 84 -14.10 -7.72 -3.94
N ASN A 85 -14.47 -8.32 -2.81
CA ASN A 85 -15.42 -7.77 -1.84
C ASN A 85 -16.75 -7.37 -2.52
N ILE A 86 -17.30 -8.31 -3.30
CA ILE A 86 -18.59 -8.15 -3.99
C ILE A 86 -19.54 -9.28 -3.61
N ASP A 87 -20.84 -9.06 -3.82
CA ASP A 87 -21.83 -10.14 -3.77
C ASP A 87 -21.77 -11.00 -5.03
N MET A 88 -22.25 -12.25 -4.93
CA MET A 88 -22.30 -13.17 -6.07
C MET A 88 -23.20 -12.58 -7.17
N PRO A 89 -22.67 -12.27 -8.36
CA PRO A 89 -23.45 -11.65 -9.42
C PRO A 89 -24.40 -12.66 -10.06
N GLU A 90 -25.60 -12.19 -10.42
CA GLU A 90 -26.55 -12.97 -11.21
C GLU A 90 -26.22 -12.86 -12.72
N GLY A 91 -25.92 -14.00 -13.36
CA GLY A 91 -25.68 -14.07 -14.80
C GLY A 91 -24.24 -13.76 -15.23
N SER A 92 -24.10 -13.12 -16.39
CA SER A 92 -22.80 -12.84 -17.02
C SER A 92 -21.98 -11.84 -16.20
N TRP A 93 -20.71 -12.15 -15.96
CA TRP A 93 -19.80 -11.28 -15.21
C TRP A 93 -18.56 -10.87 -16.01
N PHE A 94 -18.15 -9.61 -15.85
CA PHE A 94 -16.97 -9.03 -16.48
C PHE A 94 -16.07 -8.42 -15.41
N CYS A 95 -14.76 -8.67 -15.52
CA CYS A 95 -13.79 -8.05 -14.62
C CYS A 95 -13.68 -6.53 -14.86
N ASN A 96 -13.18 -5.80 -13.86
CA ASN A 96 -13.00 -4.34 -13.92
C ASN A 96 -12.21 -3.88 -15.15
N ASP A 97 -11.22 -4.65 -15.58
CA ASP A 97 -10.44 -4.33 -16.78
C ASP A 97 -11.29 -4.43 -18.06
N CYS A 98 -12.15 -5.43 -18.17
CA CYS A 98 -13.04 -5.58 -19.31
C CYS A 98 -14.16 -4.53 -19.30
N LEU A 99 -14.72 -4.22 -18.12
CA LEU A 99 -15.71 -3.14 -17.93
C LEU A 99 -15.13 -1.77 -18.29
N ALA A 100 -13.88 -1.51 -17.91
CA ALA A 100 -13.14 -0.30 -18.29
C ALA A 100 -12.75 -0.28 -19.78
N GLY A 101 -13.08 -1.32 -20.55
CA GLY A 101 -12.77 -1.41 -21.98
C GLY A 101 -11.28 -1.59 -22.27
N LYS A 102 -10.48 -2.09 -21.33
CA LYS A 102 -9.05 -2.37 -21.57
C LYS A 102 -8.91 -3.46 -22.62
N LYS A 103 -8.05 -3.19 -23.61
CA LYS A 103 -7.71 -4.11 -24.70
C LYS A 103 -6.19 -4.23 -24.82
N PRO A 104 -5.68 -5.36 -25.34
CA PRO A 104 -4.29 -5.46 -25.76
C PRO A 104 -3.95 -4.40 -26.81
N HIS A 105 -2.74 -3.84 -26.73
CA HIS A 105 -2.18 -2.92 -27.71
C HIS A 105 -0.94 -3.53 -28.37
N TYR A 106 -0.53 -2.96 -29.51
CA TYR A 106 0.72 -3.37 -30.14
C TYR A 106 1.91 -3.07 -29.24
N LYS A 107 2.88 -3.99 -29.23
CA LYS A 107 4.03 -4.06 -28.31
C LYS A 107 3.71 -4.47 -26.87
N ASP A 108 2.45 -4.70 -26.50
CA ASP A 108 2.17 -5.26 -25.17
C ASP A 108 2.79 -6.66 -25.07
N ILE A 109 3.31 -6.98 -23.89
CA ILE A 109 3.78 -8.33 -23.55
C ILE A 109 2.65 -9.02 -22.79
N LEU A 110 2.25 -10.18 -23.28
CA LEU A 110 1.11 -10.94 -22.79
C LEU A 110 1.49 -12.39 -22.51
N TRP A 111 0.78 -12.99 -21.56
CA TRP A 111 0.65 -14.43 -21.47
C TRP A 111 -0.37 -14.92 -22.47
N VAL A 112 -0.01 -15.91 -23.28
CA VAL A 112 -0.87 -16.44 -24.35
C VAL A 112 -1.12 -17.93 -24.14
N LYS A 113 -2.38 -18.35 -24.23
CA LYS A 113 -2.77 -19.77 -24.16
C LYS A 113 -2.97 -20.36 -25.55
N VAL A 114 -2.18 -21.38 -25.88
CA VAL A 114 -2.32 -22.14 -27.13
C VAL A 114 -2.61 -23.60 -26.81
N GLY A 115 -3.78 -24.10 -27.21
CA GLY A 115 -4.19 -25.49 -27.00
C GLY A 115 -3.90 -25.99 -25.58
N ARG A 116 -3.16 -27.10 -25.47
CA ARG A 116 -2.77 -27.72 -24.19
C ARG A 116 -1.42 -27.25 -23.65
N TYR A 117 -0.71 -26.39 -24.37
CA TYR A 117 0.57 -25.86 -23.91
C TYR A 117 0.39 -24.97 -22.68
N ARG A 118 1.44 -24.81 -21.89
CA ARG A 118 1.49 -23.83 -20.80
C ARG A 118 1.23 -22.42 -21.33
N TRP A 119 0.84 -21.51 -20.44
CA TRP A 119 0.85 -20.09 -20.76
C TRP A 119 2.27 -19.69 -21.17
N TRP A 120 2.40 -19.01 -22.31
CA TRP A 120 3.69 -18.65 -22.87
C TRP A 120 3.76 -17.14 -23.11
N PRO A 121 4.88 -16.47 -22.79
CA PRO A 121 5.00 -15.04 -22.99
C PRO A 121 5.18 -14.69 -24.47
N ALA A 122 4.48 -13.66 -24.94
CA ALA A 122 4.58 -13.20 -26.32
C ALA A 122 4.41 -11.67 -26.41
N GLU A 123 5.02 -11.05 -27.42
CA GLU A 123 4.82 -9.63 -27.77
C GLU A 123 3.74 -9.50 -28.85
N VAL A 124 2.78 -8.61 -28.64
CA VAL A 124 1.77 -8.29 -29.66
C VAL A 124 2.44 -7.56 -30.82
N SER A 125 2.43 -8.18 -31.99
CA SER A 125 3.07 -7.66 -33.20
C SER A 125 2.11 -6.82 -34.03
N HIS A 126 2.63 -5.76 -34.65
CA HIS A 126 1.85 -5.01 -35.64
C HIS A 126 1.82 -5.80 -36.97
N PRO A 127 0.68 -5.94 -37.67
CA PRO A 127 0.58 -6.70 -38.93
C PRO A 127 1.54 -6.25 -40.05
N LYS A 128 2.02 -5.01 -40.00
CA LYS A 128 3.05 -4.48 -40.92
C LYS A 128 4.47 -5.03 -40.66
N ASN A 129 4.71 -5.59 -39.47
CA ASN A 129 6.04 -5.97 -39.00
C ASN A 129 6.21 -7.50 -38.92
N ILE A 130 5.22 -8.28 -39.35
CA ILE A 130 5.27 -9.75 -39.32
C ILE A 130 5.64 -10.32 -40.69
N PRO A 131 6.18 -11.56 -40.75
CA PRO A 131 6.46 -12.23 -42.01
C PRO A 131 5.21 -12.42 -42.89
N GLU A 132 5.40 -12.36 -44.21
CA GLU A 132 4.29 -12.35 -45.18
C GLU A 132 3.45 -13.64 -45.15
N ASN A 133 4.08 -14.78 -44.90
CA ASN A 133 3.39 -16.06 -44.72
C ASN A 133 2.42 -16.03 -43.53
N ILE A 134 2.77 -15.33 -42.44
CA ILE A 134 1.92 -15.15 -41.26
C ILE A 134 0.79 -14.17 -41.56
N LEU A 135 1.08 -13.08 -42.28
CA LEU A 135 0.07 -12.09 -42.68
C LEU A 135 -1.04 -12.71 -43.56
N ARG A 136 -0.66 -13.64 -44.45
CA ARG A 136 -1.61 -14.34 -45.34
C ARG A 136 -2.47 -15.39 -44.64
N MET A 137 -2.21 -15.72 -43.37
CA MET A 137 -3.05 -16.64 -42.62
C MET A 137 -4.46 -16.06 -42.43
N ARG A 138 -5.49 -16.92 -42.48
CA ARG A 138 -6.88 -16.49 -42.37
C ARG A 138 -7.23 -16.03 -40.94
N HIS A 139 -7.38 -14.72 -40.75
CA HIS A 139 -7.78 -14.08 -39.50
C HIS A 139 -9.01 -13.19 -39.69
N ASN A 140 -9.67 -12.83 -38.60
CA ASN A 140 -10.84 -11.95 -38.53
C ASN A 140 -10.53 -10.65 -37.76
N VAL A 141 -11.41 -9.66 -37.89
CA VAL A 141 -11.42 -8.46 -37.04
C VAL A 141 -11.44 -8.88 -35.57
N GLY A 142 -10.51 -8.34 -34.77
CA GLY A 142 -10.32 -8.64 -33.36
C GLY A 142 -9.29 -9.72 -33.05
N GLU A 143 -8.82 -10.45 -34.07
CA GLU A 143 -7.60 -11.26 -33.95
C GLU A 143 -6.36 -10.38 -34.20
N PHE A 144 -5.27 -10.67 -33.49
CA PHE A 144 -3.99 -9.99 -33.64
C PHE A 144 -2.82 -10.98 -33.59
N PRO A 145 -1.73 -10.69 -34.30
CA PRO A 145 -0.57 -11.57 -34.32
C PRO A 145 0.27 -11.34 -33.06
N VAL A 146 0.70 -12.42 -32.43
CA VAL A 146 1.66 -12.41 -31.32
C VAL A 146 2.94 -13.12 -31.75
N HIS A 147 4.08 -12.64 -31.26
CA HIS A 147 5.41 -13.21 -31.45
C HIS A 147 5.89 -13.83 -30.15
N PHE A 148 6.08 -15.16 -30.12
CA PHE A 148 6.47 -15.88 -28.91
C PHE A 148 7.96 -15.69 -28.60
N PHE A 149 8.26 -15.30 -27.36
CA PHE A 149 9.64 -15.25 -26.89
C PHE A 149 10.24 -16.67 -26.82
N GLY A 150 11.56 -16.78 -26.99
CA GLY A 150 12.29 -18.04 -27.00
C GLY A 150 12.16 -18.82 -28.32
N SER A 151 10.93 -19.14 -28.77
CA SER A 151 10.70 -19.95 -29.99
C SER A 151 10.71 -19.12 -31.28
N ASN A 152 10.38 -17.83 -31.19
CA ASN A 152 10.22 -16.91 -32.33
C ASN A 152 9.10 -17.30 -33.32
N ASP A 153 8.15 -18.10 -32.87
CA ASP A 153 6.95 -18.43 -33.65
C ASP A 153 5.91 -17.29 -33.60
N TYR A 154 5.01 -17.30 -34.57
CA TYR A 154 3.88 -16.37 -34.63
C TYR A 154 2.55 -17.10 -34.57
N LEU A 155 1.55 -16.46 -33.97
CA LEU A 155 0.16 -16.93 -33.96
C LEU A 155 -0.81 -15.76 -34.01
N TRP A 156 -1.90 -15.91 -34.77
CA TRP A 156 -3.07 -15.06 -34.63
C TRP A 156 -3.93 -15.54 -33.46
N THR A 157 -4.15 -14.65 -32.49
CA THR A 157 -4.93 -14.92 -31.27
C THR A 157 -5.89 -13.76 -30.99
N TYR A 158 -6.68 -13.86 -29.93
CA TYR A 158 -7.66 -12.84 -29.56
C TYR A 158 -7.74 -12.65 -28.04
N GLN A 159 -8.47 -11.64 -27.58
CA GLN A 159 -8.49 -11.17 -26.20
C GLN A 159 -8.75 -12.29 -25.16
N ALA A 160 -9.67 -13.21 -25.41
CA ALA A 160 -10.01 -14.24 -24.42
C ALA A 160 -9.00 -15.39 -24.31
N ARG A 161 -7.85 -15.27 -24.98
CA ARG A 161 -6.72 -16.20 -24.90
C ARG A 161 -5.48 -15.58 -24.30
N VAL A 162 -5.56 -14.33 -23.87
CA VAL A 162 -4.40 -13.56 -23.42
C VAL A 162 -4.70 -12.74 -22.17
N PHE A 163 -3.68 -12.53 -21.35
CA PHE A 163 -3.72 -11.55 -20.27
C PHE A 163 -2.35 -10.87 -20.11
N PRO A 164 -2.28 -9.68 -19.48
CA PRO A 164 -1.02 -8.93 -19.36
C PRO A 164 0.07 -9.68 -18.60
N TYR A 165 1.31 -9.54 -19.05
CA TYR A 165 2.50 -9.99 -18.31
C TYR A 165 2.81 -9.06 -17.14
N MET A 166 3.22 -9.60 -15.98
CA MET A 166 3.52 -8.83 -14.77
C MET A 166 4.92 -9.16 -14.21
N ASP A 167 5.56 -8.20 -13.53
CA ASP A 167 6.91 -8.36 -12.97
C ASP A 167 7.01 -9.51 -11.94
N VAL A 168 5.92 -9.77 -11.21
CA VAL A 168 5.85 -10.81 -10.16
C VAL A 168 5.94 -12.23 -10.74
N ASP A 169 5.61 -12.40 -12.03
CA ASP A 169 5.65 -13.69 -12.71
C ASP A 169 7.08 -14.24 -12.84
N THR A 170 8.10 -13.39 -12.68
CA THR A 170 9.52 -13.78 -12.65
C THR A 170 9.94 -14.47 -11.35
N ASN A 171 9.24 -14.17 -10.24
CA ASN A 171 9.56 -14.68 -8.91
C ASN A 171 8.83 -15.97 -8.58
N ASN A 172 7.84 -16.36 -9.37
CA ASN A 172 7.16 -17.64 -9.26
C ASN A 172 8.04 -18.76 -9.87
N LYS A 173 9.23 -18.93 -9.27
CA LYS A 173 10.08 -20.13 -9.43
C LYS A 173 9.42 -21.28 -8.70
N GLU A 174 8.20 -21.64 -9.08
CA GLU A 174 7.63 -22.93 -8.69
C GLU A 174 8.66 -23.99 -9.04
N LYS A 175 8.92 -24.87 -8.06
CA LYS A 175 9.92 -25.94 -8.05
C LYS A 175 10.10 -26.60 -9.43
N MET A 176 10.94 -26.04 -10.29
CA MET A 176 11.17 -26.61 -11.61
C MET A 176 12.02 -27.87 -11.44
N GLY A 177 11.43 -29.01 -11.75
CA GLY A 177 12.14 -30.28 -11.86
C GLY A 177 13.33 -30.14 -12.82
N LYS A 178 14.37 -30.94 -12.60
CA LYS A 178 15.51 -31.02 -13.51
C LYS A 178 15.00 -31.41 -14.92
N GLY A 179 15.19 -30.54 -15.91
CA GLY A 179 14.88 -30.82 -17.32
C GLY A 179 13.73 -30.02 -17.95
N VAL A 180 13.20 -28.96 -17.32
CA VAL A 180 12.15 -28.12 -17.93
C VAL A 180 12.75 -27.20 -19.03
N ASP A 181 12.53 -27.62 -20.28
CA ASP A 181 12.66 -26.96 -21.58
C ASP A 181 13.41 -25.61 -21.64
N ALA A 182 14.66 -25.64 -22.11
CA ALA A 182 15.55 -24.47 -22.18
C ALA A 182 14.97 -23.29 -22.98
N ILE A 183 14.10 -23.57 -23.96
CA ILE A 183 13.42 -22.56 -24.78
C ILE A 183 12.45 -21.74 -23.92
N TYR A 184 11.73 -22.38 -23.00
CA TYR A 184 10.80 -21.68 -22.10
C TYR A 184 11.54 -20.76 -21.14
N LYS A 185 12.67 -21.23 -20.59
CA LYS A 185 13.51 -20.40 -19.71
C LYS A 185 14.03 -19.16 -20.46
N LYS A 186 14.52 -19.34 -21.69
CA LYS A 186 14.94 -18.25 -22.57
C LYS A 186 13.78 -17.29 -22.84
N ALA A 187 12.58 -17.80 -23.06
CA ALA A 187 11.39 -16.99 -23.29
C ALA A 187 11.07 -16.05 -22.11
N LEU A 188 11.16 -16.55 -20.87
CA LEU A 188 10.94 -15.73 -19.67
C LEU A 188 12.00 -14.63 -19.52
N GLU A 189 13.28 -14.95 -19.77
CA GLU A 189 14.38 -13.98 -19.70
C GLU A 189 14.23 -12.88 -20.76
N GLU A 190 13.91 -13.24 -22.00
CA GLU A 190 13.66 -12.29 -23.09
C GLU A 190 12.44 -11.41 -22.82
N ALA A 191 11.33 -12.01 -22.36
CA ALA A 191 10.11 -11.29 -22.02
C ALA A 191 10.36 -10.26 -20.90
N ALA A 192 11.05 -10.66 -19.83
CA ALA A 192 11.37 -9.75 -18.71
C ALA A 192 12.27 -8.59 -19.17
N SER A 193 13.31 -8.87 -19.95
CA SER A 193 14.19 -7.83 -20.50
C SER A 193 13.43 -6.85 -21.40
N ARG A 194 12.56 -7.37 -22.27
CA ARG A 194 11.73 -6.57 -23.16
C ARG A 194 10.70 -5.74 -22.40
N PHE A 195 10.11 -6.31 -21.34
CA PHE A 195 9.13 -5.64 -20.49
C PHE A 195 9.73 -4.41 -19.80
N LEU A 196 10.90 -4.56 -19.17
CA LEU A 196 11.62 -3.46 -18.54
C LEU A 196 11.97 -2.36 -19.55
N LYS A 197 12.40 -2.72 -20.76
CA LYS A 197 12.69 -1.76 -21.82
C LYS A 197 11.45 -0.99 -22.26
N LEU A 198 10.32 -1.67 -22.45
CA LEU A 198 9.06 -1.03 -22.83
C LEU A 198 8.49 -0.13 -21.73
N GLN A 199 8.62 -0.53 -20.46
CA GLN A 199 8.27 0.33 -19.33
C GLN A 199 9.09 1.63 -19.37
N ALA A 200 10.42 1.54 -19.55
CA ALA A 200 11.29 2.70 -19.64
C ALA A 200 10.98 3.59 -20.86
N GLU A 201 10.66 3.00 -22.03
CA GLU A 201 10.24 3.74 -23.23
C GLU A 201 8.90 4.47 -23.02
N LYS A 202 7.93 3.80 -22.38
CA LYS A 202 6.61 4.37 -22.06
C LYS A 202 6.74 5.52 -21.06
N GLU A 203 7.57 5.33 -20.04
CA GLU A 203 7.90 6.38 -19.07
C GLU A 203 8.56 7.56 -19.78
N LEU A 204 9.64 7.37 -20.54
CA LEU A 204 10.30 8.44 -21.28
C LEU A 204 9.36 9.24 -22.19
N ARG A 205 8.41 8.57 -22.85
CA ARG A 205 7.42 9.26 -23.69
C ARG A 205 6.46 10.08 -22.85
N GLN A 206 5.91 9.51 -21.78
CA GLN A 206 5.04 10.24 -20.87
C GLN A 206 5.75 11.49 -20.33
N LEU A 207 7.04 11.39 -20.04
CA LEU A 207 7.87 12.52 -19.60
C LEU A 207 8.02 13.62 -20.63
N GLN A 208 8.20 13.25 -21.89
CA GLN A 208 8.27 14.22 -22.99
C GLN A 208 6.93 14.92 -23.18
N GLU A 209 5.82 14.19 -23.05
CA GLU A 209 4.47 14.77 -23.15
C GLU A 209 4.13 15.64 -21.94
N ASP A 210 4.41 15.19 -20.72
CA ASP A 210 4.21 15.95 -19.49
C ASP A 210 5.05 17.22 -19.47
N ARG A 211 6.33 17.16 -19.87
CA ARG A 211 7.18 18.36 -20.03
C ARG A 211 6.61 19.34 -21.04
N ARG A 212 5.93 18.85 -22.08
CA ARG A 212 5.32 19.68 -23.12
C ARG A 212 3.98 20.28 -22.65
N ASN A 213 3.19 19.52 -21.90
CA ASN A 213 1.79 19.83 -21.59
C ASN A 213 1.61 20.54 -20.24
N ASP A 214 2.43 20.23 -19.22
CA ASP A 214 2.29 20.75 -17.85
C ASP A 214 3.43 21.71 -17.49
N LYS A 215 3.38 22.95 -18.01
CA LYS A 215 4.36 23.98 -17.64
C LYS A 215 4.23 24.45 -16.17
N LYS A 216 3.06 24.25 -15.55
CA LYS A 216 2.76 24.71 -14.18
C LYS A 216 1.89 23.67 -13.44
N PRO A 217 2.06 23.52 -12.11
CA PRO A 217 1.17 22.67 -11.32
C PRO A 217 -0.27 23.19 -11.33
N PRO A 218 -1.26 22.32 -11.02
CA PRO A 218 -2.63 22.76 -10.80
C PRO A 218 -2.71 23.93 -9.82
N PRO A 219 -3.67 24.87 -10.02
CA PRO A 219 -3.78 26.03 -9.17
C PRO A 219 -4.11 25.61 -7.72
N TYR A 220 -3.44 26.25 -6.78
CA TYR A 220 -3.71 26.15 -5.34
C TYR A 220 -3.54 27.52 -4.71
N ARG A 221 -4.18 27.77 -3.57
CA ARG A 221 -4.01 29.06 -2.88
C ARG A 221 -2.80 28.99 -1.96
N HIS A 222 -1.77 29.77 -2.26
CA HIS A 222 -0.61 29.87 -1.39
C HIS A 222 -0.97 30.57 -0.06
N ILE A 223 -0.66 29.95 1.07
CA ILE A 223 -0.88 30.47 2.43
C ILE A 223 0.40 30.37 3.26
N LYS A 224 0.54 31.26 4.25
CA LYS A 224 1.74 31.37 5.11
C LYS A 224 1.60 30.69 6.47
N VAL A 225 0.36 30.45 6.92
CA VAL A 225 0.00 29.86 8.22
C VAL A 225 -1.25 29.02 8.06
N ASN A 226 -1.43 28.06 8.95
CA ASN A 226 -2.57 27.15 8.95
C ASN A 226 -3.91 27.90 9.04
N ARG A 227 -4.95 27.33 8.43
CA ARG A 227 -6.31 27.91 8.41
C ARG A 227 -7.31 26.92 9.00
N PRO A 228 -7.91 27.19 10.17
CA PRO A 228 -8.88 26.28 10.75
C PRO A 228 -10.18 26.32 9.92
N ILE A 229 -10.81 25.16 9.76
CA ILE A 229 -12.07 24.99 9.03
C ILE A 229 -13.08 24.31 9.95
N GLY A 230 -14.35 24.71 9.84
CA GLY A 230 -15.43 24.12 10.60
C GLY A 230 -15.29 24.38 12.11
N LYS A 231 -15.26 23.31 12.90
CA LYS A 231 -15.23 23.36 14.37
C LYS A 231 -13.83 23.46 14.95
N VAL A 232 -12.78 23.31 14.12
CA VAL A 232 -11.39 23.35 14.57
C VAL A 232 -11.04 24.73 15.11
N GLN A 233 -10.34 24.78 16.24
CA GLN A 233 -9.80 26.00 16.82
C GLN A 233 -8.30 25.87 17.10
N PHE A 234 -7.59 26.99 17.08
CA PHE A 234 -6.19 27.06 17.52
C PHE A 234 -6.12 27.46 18.98
N ILE A 235 -5.15 26.88 19.67
CA ILE A 235 -4.85 27.17 21.06
C ILE A 235 -3.71 28.19 21.06
N THR A 236 -3.90 29.34 21.71
CA THR A 236 -2.83 30.29 21.95
C THR A 236 -2.53 30.31 23.43
N ALA A 237 -1.30 29.92 23.79
CA ALA A 237 -0.83 29.96 25.16
C ALA A 237 -0.59 31.40 25.62
N ASP A 238 -0.87 31.66 26.90
CA ASP A 238 -0.41 32.88 27.54
C ASP A 238 1.12 32.88 27.70
N LEU A 239 1.74 34.05 27.78
CA LEU A 239 3.19 34.16 27.97
C LEU A 239 3.71 33.42 29.22
N SER A 240 2.87 33.27 30.25
CA SER A 240 3.18 32.53 31.47
C SER A 240 3.25 31.01 31.28
N GLU A 241 2.58 30.47 30.25
CA GLU A 241 2.56 29.04 29.93
C GLU A 241 3.73 28.66 28.99
N ILE A 242 4.43 29.64 28.41
CA ILE A 242 5.54 29.39 27.50
C ILE A 242 6.80 29.02 28.32
N PRO A 243 7.44 27.87 28.05
CA PRO A 243 8.62 27.45 28.79
C PRO A 243 9.83 28.35 28.50
N ARG A 244 10.52 28.76 29.56
CA ARG A 244 11.80 29.49 29.47
C ARG A 244 12.96 28.49 29.34
N CYS A 245 13.80 28.66 28.32
CA CYS A 245 14.98 27.81 28.14
C CYS A 245 16.13 28.16 29.10
N ASN A 246 17.15 27.30 29.15
CA ASN A 246 18.37 27.42 29.95
C ASN A 246 19.53 28.20 29.28
N CYS A 247 19.41 28.59 27.99
CA CYS A 247 20.44 29.34 27.27
C CYS A 247 20.60 30.78 27.78
N LYS A 248 21.75 31.40 27.48
CA LYS A 248 22.08 32.78 27.85
C LYS A 248 22.36 33.64 26.62
N ALA A 249 22.14 34.95 26.74
CA ALA A 249 22.49 35.91 25.69
C ALA A 249 24.00 35.97 25.39
N SER A 250 24.84 35.51 26.31
CA SER A 250 26.30 35.45 26.15
C SER A 250 26.81 34.26 25.35
N ASP A 251 25.93 33.28 25.06
CA ASP A 251 26.33 32.10 24.29
C ASP A 251 26.59 32.51 22.83
N GLU A 252 27.52 31.85 22.14
CA GLU A 252 27.88 32.20 20.75
C GLU A 252 26.71 32.00 19.77
N ASN A 253 25.98 30.88 19.91
CA ASN A 253 24.83 30.54 19.09
C ASN A 253 23.64 30.12 19.98
N PRO A 254 23.01 31.08 20.71
CA PRO A 254 22.04 30.75 21.73
C PRO A 254 20.78 30.12 21.11
N CYS A 255 20.36 28.99 21.67
CA CYS A 255 19.28 28.17 21.14
C CYS A 255 19.48 27.66 19.69
N GLY A 256 20.73 27.67 19.19
CA GLY A 256 21.11 27.08 17.89
C GLY A 256 20.94 25.56 17.85
N ILE A 257 21.18 24.97 16.68
CA ILE A 257 21.03 23.52 16.44
C ILE A 257 21.95 22.71 17.36
N ASP A 258 23.20 23.14 17.53
CA ASP A 258 24.22 22.46 18.35
C ASP A 258 24.22 22.91 19.83
N SER A 259 23.22 23.68 20.26
CA SER A 259 23.13 24.15 21.65
C SER A 259 22.41 23.16 22.55
N GLU A 260 22.73 23.18 23.85
CA GLU A 260 22.00 22.41 24.89
C GLU A 260 20.69 23.09 25.32
N CYS A 261 19.98 23.69 24.37
CA CYS A 261 18.72 24.38 24.62
C CYS A 261 17.61 23.39 24.93
N ILE A 262 17.11 23.42 26.17
CA ILE A 262 16.06 22.50 26.62
C ILE A 262 14.77 22.61 25.79
N ASN A 263 14.39 23.82 25.37
CA ASN A 263 13.20 24.01 24.53
C ASN A 263 13.37 23.30 23.18
N ARG A 264 14.53 23.44 22.53
CA ARG A 264 14.82 22.76 21.25
C ARG A 264 14.82 21.23 21.42
N MET A 265 15.46 20.72 22.47
CA MET A 265 15.49 19.28 22.75
C MET A 265 14.10 18.68 22.99
N LEU A 266 13.17 19.49 23.53
CA LEU A 266 11.78 19.10 23.79
C LEU A 266 10.81 19.50 22.66
N MET A 267 11.31 19.97 21.51
CA MET A 267 10.52 20.41 20.36
C MET A 267 9.56 21.60 20.67
N TYR A 268 10.00 22.52 21.51
CA TYR A 268 9.34 23.81 21.77
C TYR A 268 10.06 24.94 21.05
N GLU A 269 9.31 25.79 20.35
CA GLU A 269 9.83 27.06 19.84
C GLU A 269 9.96 28.08 20.99
N CYS A 270 11.07 28.81 21.02
CA CYS A 270 11.27 29.87 22.01
C CYS A 270 10.43 31.10 21.66
N HIS A 271 9.83 31.74 22.68
CA HIS A 271 9.19 33.04 22.49
C HIS A 271 10.19 34.18 22.75
N PRO A 272 10.24 35.22 21.90
CA PRO A 272 11.23 36.30 22.02
C PRO A 272 11.17 37.05 23.35
N GLN A 273 9.98 37.20 23.93
CA GLN A 273 9.80 37.89 25.23
C GLN A 273 10.11 37.02 26.45
N VAL A 274 10.23 35.69 26.28
CA VAL A 274 10.42 34.74 27.39
C VAL A 274 11.86 34.22 27.43
N CYS A 275 12.48 34.05 26.26
CA CYS A 275 13.82 33.52 26.10
C CYS A 275 14.87 34.47 26.73
N PRO A 276 15.80 33.96 27.56
CA PRO A 276 16.86 34.80 28.14
C PRO A 276 17.86 35.34 27.10
N ALA A 277 17.93 34.71 25.92
CA ALA A 277 18.75 35.18 24.81
C ALA A 277 18.12 36.33 24.01
N GLY A 278 16.85 36.68 24.28
CA GLY A 278 16.11 37.75 23.61
C GLY A 278 16.18 37.63 22.08
N GLU A 279 16.58 38.72 21.42
CA GLU A 279 16.71 38.79 19.96
C GLU A 279 17.81 37.87 19.38
N GLY A 280 18.80 37.48 20.18
CA GLY A 280 19.87 36.57 19.75
C GLY A 280 19.41 35.12 19.58
N CYS A 281 18.22 34.77 20.09
CA CYS A 281 17.70 33.41 20.05
C CYS A 281 17.53 32.87 18.61
N LEU A 282 18.16 31.73 18.33
CA LEU A 282 18.10 31.04 17.04
C LEU A 282 16.99 29.96 16.95
N ASN A 283 16.12 29.86 17.96
CA ASN A 283 15.03 28.87 18.01
C ASN A 283 13.66 29.54 17.82
N GLN A 284 13.46 30.21 16.69
CA GLN A 284 12.24 30.96 16.33
C GLN A 284 11.84 30.75 14.85
N ALA A 285 12.20 29.60 14.29
CA ALA A 285 12.18 29.35 12.84
C ALA A 285 10.76 29.29 12.25
N PHE A 286 9.77 28.77 12.99
CA PHE A 286 8.37 28.71 12.55
C PHE A 286 7.73 30.09 12.53
N THR A 287 7.87 30.87 13.62
CA THR A 287 7.30 32.22 13.71
C THR A 287 7.96 33.17 12.70
N LYS A 288 9.29 33.10 12.54
CA LYS A 288 10.04 33.91 11.56
C LYS A 288 9.92 33.41 10.12
N ARG A 289 9.44 32.17 9.91
CA ARG A 289 9.31 31.50 8.60
C ARG A 289 10.63 31.49 7.82
N GLN A 290 11.70 31.09 8.50
CA GLN A 290 13.04 30.98 7.93
C GLN A 290 13.17 29.68 7.12
N TYR A 291 12.46 29.63 5.98
CA TYR A 291 12.44 28.45 5.11
C TYR A 291 13.64 28.44 4.15
N SER A 292 14.14 27.24 3.85
CA SER A 292 15.15 27.05 2.81
C SER A 292 14.57 27.42 1.43
N GLN A 293 15.37 28.05 0.58
CA GLN A 293 15.04 28.28 -0.83
C GLN A 293 14.88 26.95 -1.59
N VAL A 294 13.76 26.81 -2.29
CA VAL A 294 13.35 25.59 -2.97
C VAL A 294 12.76 25.88 -4.34
N GLU A 295 12.83 24.90 -5.23
CA GLU A 295 12.28 24.94 -6.58
C GLU A 295 11.28 23.82 -6.80
N ILE A 296 10.12 24.17 -7.37
CA ILE A 296 9.14 23.20 -7.83
C ILE A 296 9.57 22.67 -9.20
N PHE A 297 9.64 21.35 -9.36
CA PHE A 297 10.03 20.72 -10.61
C PHE A 297 9.15 19.51 -10.94
N ARG A 298 9.17 19.07 -12.20
CA ARG A 298 8.42 17.89 -12.63
C ARG A 298 9.25 16.61 -12.40
N THR A 299 8.72 15.67 -11.61
CA THR A 299 9.31 14.34 -11.43
C THR A 299 8.84 13.37 -12.52
N LEU A 300 9.46 12.19 -12.57
CA LEU A 300 9.15 11.25 -13.63
C LEU A 300 7.81 10.54 -13.46
N ALA A 301 7.58 9.96 -12.29
CA ALA A 301 6.43 9.09 -12.02
C ALA A 301 5.59 9.49 -10.82
N ARG A 302 5.97 10.57 -10.12
CA ARG A 302 5.37 11.02 -8.83
C ARG A 302 4.73 12.40 -8.92
N GLY A 303 4.53 12.91 -10.13
CA GLY A 303 3.93 14.23 -10.34
C GLY A 303 4.92 15.37 -10.15
N TRP A 304 4.47 16.44 -9.50
CA TRP A 304 5.32 17.59 -9.16
C TRP A 304 6.12 17.31 -7.88
N GLY A 305 7.38 17.70 -7.86
CA GLY A 305 8.32 17.53 -6.75
C GLY A 305 8.89 18.86 -6.28
N LEU A 306 9.61 18.82 -5.16
CA LEU A 306 10.32 19.96 -4.60
C LEU A 306 11.81 19.61 -4.48
N ARG A 307 12.71 20.51 -4.85
CA ARG A 307 14.17 20.35 -4.69
C ARG A 307 14.79 21.57 -4.01
N CYS A 308 15.90 21.39 -3.31
CA CYS A 308 16.63 22.50 -2.71
C CYS A 308 17.38 23.31 -3.78
N ALA A 309 17.45 24.64 -3.60
CA ALA A 309 18.21 25.53 -4.48
C ALA A 309 19.68 25.72 -4.04
N HIS A 310 20.00 25.28 -2.82
CA HIS A 310 21.33 25.36 -2.20
C HIS A 310 21.55 24.14 -1.30
N ASP A 311 22.76 23.97 -0.80
CA ASP A 311 23.10 22.91 0.15
C ASP A 311 22.39 23.14 1.49
N ILE A 312 21.69 22.12 1.99
CA ILE A 312 21.00 22.13 3.29
C ILE A 312 21.77 21.23 4.25
N LYS A 313 22.00 21.69 5.49
CA LYS A 313 22.71 20.90 6.50
C LYS A 313 21.79 19.95 7.26
N LYS A 314 22.35 18.84 7.74
CA LYS A 314 21.63 17.92 8.64
C LYS A 314 21.06 18.68 9.85
N GLY A 315 19.80 18.41 10.17
CA GLY A 315 19.06 19.04 11.28
C GLY A 315 18.52 20.43 10.96
N GLU A 316 18.81 20.99 9.78
CA GLU A 316 18.31 22.30 9.38
C GLU A 316 16.79 22.28 9.13
N PHE A 317 16.12 23.37 9.49
CA PHE A 317 14.70 23.58 9.25
C PHE A 317 14.47 23.94 7.78
N VAL A 318 13.79 23.06 7.05
CA VAL A 318 13.60 23.18 5.60
C VAL A 318 12.35 24.01 5.28
N ASN A 319 11.21 23.60 5.84
CA ASN A 319 9.93 24.26 5.62
C ASN A 319 8.93 23.87 6.71
N GLU A 320 7.79 24.52 6.72
CA GLU A 320 6.63 24.10 7.52
C GLU A 320 5.60 23.42 6.62
N TYR A 321 4.93 22.38 7.11
CA TYR A 321 3.79 21.81 6.41
C TYR A 321 2.51 22.58 6.77
N VAL A 322 2.03 23.42 5.85
CA VAL A 322 0.91 24.33 6.07
C VAL A 322 -0.26 24.01 5.16
N GLY A 323 -1.48 24.06 5.72
CA GLY A 323 -2.72 23.79 5.00
C GLY A 323 -3.97 24.32 5.69
N GLU A 324 -5.12 23.86 5.22
CA GLU A 324 -6.37 23.93 5.98
C GLU A 324 -6.34 22.90 7.11
N VAL A 325 -6.76 23.27 8.32
CA VAL A 325 -6.85 22.33 9.45
C VAL A 325 -8.31 21.94 9.62
N ILE A 326 -8.58 20.67 9.38
CA ILE A 326 -9.90 20.06 9.33
C ILE A 326 -10.02 18.98 10.41
N ASP A 327 -11.26 18.62 10.76
CA ASP A 327 -11.55 17.49 11.62
C ASP A 327 -11.66 16.17 10.82
N GLU A 328 -11.83 15.05 11.52
CA GLU A 328 -11.94 13.72 10.88
C GLU A 328 -13.19 13.57 10.01
N GLU A 329 -14.28 14.29 10.35
CA GLU A 329 -15.53 14.26 9.58
C GLU A 329 -15.32 14.90 8.20
N GLU A 330 -14.78 16.12 8.17
CA GLU A 330 -14.44 16.82 6.94
C GLU A 330 -13.34 16.09 6.14
N CYS A 331 -12.37 15.46 6.82
CA CYS A 331 -11.35 14.65 6.15
C CYS A 331 -11.96 13.48 5.38
N ARG A 332 -12.87 12.71 6.02
CA ARG A 332 -13.58 11.61 5.36
C ARG A 332 -14.44 12.10 4.20
N ALA A 333 -15.11 13.24 4.35
CA ALA A 333 -15.92 13.83 3.28
C ALA A 333 -15.06 14.20 2.05
N ARG A 334 -13.89 14.81 2.25
CA ARG A 334 -12.95 15.15 1.17
C ARG A 334 -12.35 13.92 0.50
N ILE A 335 -12.02 12.87 1.26
CA ILE A 335 -11.53 11.60 0.71
C ILE A 335 -12.60 10.95 -0.17
N LYS A 336 -13.85 10.89 0.29
CA LYS A 336 -14.95 10.33 -0.49
C LYS A 336 -15.17 11.11 -1.79
N HIS A 337 -15.20 12.44 -1.72
CA HIS A 337 -15.30 13.28 -2.91
C HIS A 337 -14.14 13.04 -3.89
N ALA A 338 -12.91 12.88 -3.40
CA ALA A 338 -11.76 12.56 -4.22
C ALA A 338 -11.91 11.18 -4.91
N GLN A 339 -12.42 10.17 -4.21
CA GLN A 339 -12.69 8.84 -4.76
C GLN A 339 -13.78 8.88 -5.84
N ASP A 340 -14.89 9.57 -5.58
CA ASP A 340 -16.02 9.69 -6.53
C ASP A 340 -15.64 10.44 -7.82
N ASN A 341 -14.54 11.20 -7.81
CA ASN A 341 -14.06 12.01 -8.93
C ASN A 341 -12.68 11.57 -9.46
N ASP A 342 -12.21 10.36 -9.13
CA ASP A 342 -10.93 9.80 -9.58
C ASP A 342 -9.70 10.71 -9.30
N ILE A 343 -9.73 11.44 -8.18
CA ILE A 343 -8.63 12.30 -7.72
C ILE A 343 -7.65 11.46 -6.91
N CYS A 344 -6.44 11.27 -7.45
CA CYS A 344 -5.43 10.38 -6.86
C CYS A 344 -4.35 11.11 -6.02
N ASN A 345 -4.40 12.44 -5.90
CA ASN A 345 -3.41 13.22 -5.14
C ASN A 345 -3.99 13.63 -3.79
N PHE A 346 -3.36 13.17 -2.70
CA PHE A 346 -3.76 13.47 -1.33
C PHE A 346 -2.68 14.29 -0.63
N TYR A 347 -3.11 15.29 0.13
CA TYR A 347 -2.23 16.25 0.82
C TYR A 347 -2.58 16.37 2.31
N MET A 348 -3.03 15.25 2.90
CA MET A 348 -3.50 15.14 4.28
C MET A 348 -2.36 14.69 5.19
N LEU A 349 -2.17 15.39 6.31
CA LEU A 349 -1.18 15.05 7.33
C LEU A 349 -1.78 15.27 8.72
N THR A 350 -1.81 14.21 9.54
CA THR A 350 -2.37 14.26 10.91
C THR A 350 -1.51 15.10 11.84
N LEU A 351 -2.10 16.16 12.39
CA LEU A 351 -1.44 17.06 13.35
C LEU A 351 -1.48 16.46 14.76
N ASP A 352 -2.68 16.13 15.25
CA ASP A 352 -2.95 15.43 16.50
C ASP A 352 -4.38 14.85 16.46
N LYS A 353 -4.93 14.47 17.62
CA LYS A 353 -6.28 13.87 17.70
C LYS A 353 -7.31 14.88 17.21
N ASP A 354 -8.11 14.48 16.23
CA ASP A 354 -9.16 15.30 15.59
C ASP A 354 -8.67 16.55 14.81
N ARG A 355 -7.37 16.69 14.53
CA ARG A 355 -6.84 17.78 13.67
C ARG A 355 -5.94 17.26 12.56
N ILE A 356 -6.33 17.52 11.32
CA ILE A 356 -5.64 17.07 10.12
C ILE A 356 -5.34 18.28 9.24
N ILE A 357 -4.11 18.39 8.74
CA ILE A 357 -3.71 19.44 7.80
C ILE A 357 -3.97 18.93 6.37
N ASP A 358 -4.82 19.61 5.62
CA ASP A 358 -5.04 19.43 4.18
C ASP A 358 -4.36 20.56 3.39
N ALA A 359 -3.23 20.24 2.75
CA ALA A 359 -2.52 21.17 1.87
C ALA A 359 -3.00 21.15 0.40
N GLY A 360 -4.14 20.49 0.12
CA GLY A 360 -4.71 20.33 -1.21
C GLY A 360 -5.21 21.66 -1.77
N PRO A 361 -6.29 22.25 -1.21
CA PRO A 361 -6.86 23.50 -1.69
C PRO A 361 -5.98 24.73 -1.39
N LYS A 362 -5.44 24.79 -0.16
CA LYS A 362 -4.59 25.87 0.33
C LYS A 362 -3.36 25.26 0.98
N GLY A 363 -2.17 25.76 0.66
CA GLY A 363 -0.93 25.30 1.30
C GLY A 363 0.26 26.15 0.90
N ASN A 364 1.47 25.71 1.22
CA ASN A 364 2.71 26.37 0.77
C ASN A 364 3.48 25.47 -0.21
N GLN A 365 4.80 25.64 -0.35
CA GLN A 365 5.62 24.82 -1.25
C GLN A 365 5.84 23.39 -0.73
N ALA A 366 5.69 23.13 0.57
CA ALA A 366 5.90 21.82 1.19
C ALA A 366 4.93 20.75 0.66
N ARG A 367 3.77 21.14 0.13
CA ARG A 367 2.81 20.25 -0.52
C ARG A 367 3.38 19.47 -1.72
N PHE A 368 4.49 19.94 -2.29
CA PHE A 368 5.17 19.29 -3.42
C PHE A 368 6.29 18.34 -2.99
N MET A 369 6.55 18.16 -1.69
CA MET A 369 7.54 17.17 -1.23
C MET A 369 6.95 15.77 -1.36
N ASN A 370 7.60 14.94 -2.17
CA ASN A 370 7.16 13.58 -2.44
C ASN A 370 7.53 12.62 -1.31
N HIS A 371 6.85 11.48 -1.30
CA HIS A 371 7.21 10.35 -0.47
C HIS A 371 8.52 9.69 -0.92
N SER A 372 9.33 9.27 0.06
CA SER A 372 10.39 8.26 -0.12
C SER A 372 10.43 7.30 1.06
N CYS A 373 10.68 6.01 0.78
CA CYS A 373 10.98 4.99 1.81
C CYS A 373 12.40 5.13 2.38
N GLN A 374 13.27 5.90 1.70
CA GLN A 374 14.58 6.33 2.18
C GLN A 374 14.66 7.85 1.99
N PRO A 375 14.00 8.63 2.87
CA PRO A 375 13.91 10.07 2.72
C PRO A 375 15.19 10.78 3.16
N ASN A 376 15.33 12.03 2.74
CA ASN A 376 16.35 12.96 3.21
C ASN A 376 15.81 14.04 4.16
N CYS A 377 14.49 14.12 4.33
CA CYS A 377 13.83 14.94 5.34
C CYS A 377 12.87 14.11 6.20
N GLU A 378 12.55 14.62 7.38
CA GLU A 378 11.50 14.08 8.25
C GLU A 378 10.56 15.16 8.73
N THR A 379 9.36 14.75 9.14
CA THR A 379 8.39 15.62 9.79
C THR A 379 8.57 15.57 11.30
N GLN A 380 8.66 16.72 11.95
CA GLN A 380 8.70 16.85 13.40
C GLN A 380 7.52 17.70 13.88
N LYS A 381 6.86 17.27 14.96
CA LYS A 381 5.82 18.04 15.64
C LYS A 381 6.47 18.95 16.66
N TRP A 382 6.20 20.25 16.56
CA TRP A 382 6.74 21.29 17.43
C TRP A 382 5.61 22.06 18.10
N THR A 383 5.79 22.41 19.36
CA THR A 383 4.87 23.30 20.07
C THR A 383 5.33 24.74 19.87
N VAL A 384 4.47 25.57 19.26
CA VAL A 384 4.74 26.96 18.91
C VAL A 384 3.61 27.83 19.44
N ASN A 385 3.90 28.69 20.41
CA ASN A 385 2.92 29.54 21.09
C ASN A 385 1.69 28.77 21.63
N GLY A 386 1.92 27.56 22.15
CA GLY A 386 0.88 26.70 22.72
C GLY A 386 0.18 25.77 21.73
N ASP A 387 0.43 25.90 20.42
CA ASP A 387 -0.18 25.04 19.41
C ASP A 387 0.83 24.12 18.73
N THR A 388 0.36 22.95 18.30
CA THR A 388 1.16 21.99 17.54
C THR A 388 1.33 22.47 16.11
N ARG A 389 2.56 22.44 15.58
CA ARG A 389 2.89 22.70 14.17
C ARG A 389 3.80 21.59 13.63
N VAL A 390 3.78 21.39 12.31
CA VAL A 390 4.58 20.35 11.65
C VAL A 390 5.69 21.00 10.83
N GLY A 391 6.93 20.81 11.27
CA GLY A 391 8.12 21.23 10.55
C GLY A 391 8.75 20.10 9.77
N LEU A 392 9.42 20.44 8.66
CA LEU A 392 10.25 19.53 7.88
C LEU A 392 11.71 19.85 8.16
N PHE A 393 12.46 18.83 8.55
CA PHE A 393 13.86 18.94 8.93
C PHE A 393 14.73 17.97 8.12
N ALA A 394 15.96 18.38 7.80
CA ALA A 394 16.88 17.53 7.05
C ALA A 394 17.46 16.40 7.93
N LEU A 395 17.39 15.16 7.47
CA LEU A 395 17.97 13.98 8.15
C LEU A 395 19.47 13.83 7.89
N ILE A 396 19.93 14.37 6.77
CA ILE A 396 21.30 14.30 6.26
C ILE A 396 21.66 15.65 5.63
N ASP A 397 22.94 15.88 5.33
CA ASP A 397 23.34 16.97 4.45
C ASP A 397 22.76 16.70 3.04
N VAL A 398 22.07 17.69 2.48
CA VAL A 398 21.38 17.60 1.17
C VAL A 398 22.01 18.58 0.18
N PRO A 399 22.71 18.10 -0.85
CA PRO A 399 23.32 18.97 -1.86
C PRO A 399 22.29 19.73 -2.72
N ALA A 400 22.65 20.92 -3.18
CA ALA A 400 21.84 21.75 -4.07
C ALA A 400 21.32 20.97 -5.29
N GLY A 401 20.06 21.20 -5.67
CA GLY A 401 19.40 20.53 -6.78
C GLY A 401 18.81 19.15 -6.46
N THR A 402 19.03 18.62 -5.25
CA THR A 402 18.49 17.33 -4.81
C THR A 402 17.01 17.44 -4.46
N GLU A 403 16.20 16.45 -4.87
CA GLU A 403 14.78 16.36 -4.50
C GLU A 403 14.64 16.18 -2.99
N LEU A 404 13.77 16.99 -2.37
CA LEU A 404 13.42 16.92 -0.96
C LEU A 404 12.23 15.97 -0.80
N THR A 405 12.42 14.93 0.01
CA THR A 405 11.43 13.87 0.24
C THR A 405 11.33 13.54 1.72
N PHE A 406 10.15 13.14 2.17
CA PHE A 406 9.94 12.63 3.52
C PHE A 406 9.13 11.34 3.51
N ASN A 407 9.25 10.54 4.57
CA ASN A 407 8.36 9.40 4.73
C ASN A 407 6.99 9.91 5.19
N TYR A 408 5.94 9.65 4.42
CA TYR A 408 4.62 10.19 4.74
C TYR A 408 4.03 9.55 6.00
N ASN A 409 4.58 8.40 6.45
CA ASN A 409 4.11 7.68 7.64
C ASN A 409 2.58 7.61 7.72
N LEU A 410 1.94 7.41 6.56
CA LEU A 410 0.49 7.46 6.46
C LEU A 410 -0.09 6.35 7.31
N GLU A 411 -0.74 6.71 8.42
CA GLU A 411 -1.86 5.95 8.95
C GLU A 411 -2.99 6.11 7.92
N CYS A 412 -2.93 5.34 6.83
CA CYS A 412 -3.83 5.53 5.70
C CYS A 412 -5.29 5.25 6.10
N LEU A 413 -6.07 6.32 6.28
CA LEU A 413 -7.54 6.32 6.21
C LEU A 413 -8.06 6.27 4.76
N ALA A 414 -7.19 6.46 3.77
CA ALA A 414 -7.53 6.40 2.35
C ALA A 414 -6.57 5.48 1.58
N ASN A 415 -7.13 4.40 1.03
CA ASN A 415 -6.58 3.56 -0.03
C ASN A 415 -5.17 2.96 0.21
N GLY A 416 -5.12 1.79 0.85
CA GLY A 416 -3.96 0.89 0.87
C GLY A 416 -3.57 0.28 -0.51
N LYS A 417 -3.69 1.03 -1.61
CA LYS A 417 -3.52 0.54 -3.00
C LYS A 417 -2.58 1.39 -3.87
N THR A 418 -2.06 2.52 -3.40
CA THR A 418 -1.15 3.35 -4.21
C THR A 418 0.27 2.79 -4.17
N VAL A 419 0.74 2.28 -5.31
CA VAL A 419 2.09 1.75 -5.47
C VAL A 419 3.13 2.85 -5.26
N CYS A 420 4.10 2.59 -4.39
CA CYS A 420 5.21 3.51 -4.13
C CYS A 420 6.21 3.49 -5.29
N LYS A 421 6.47 4.68 -5.86
CA LYS A 421 7.42 4.88 -6.97
C LYS A 421 8.64 5.70 -6.56
N CYS A 422 9.09 5.57 -5.30
CA CYS A 422 10.22 6.34 -4.79
C CYS A 422 11.58 5.89 -5.35
N GLY A 423 11.67 4.65 -5.84
CA GLY A 423 12.91 4.08 -6.39
C GLY A 423 13.96 3.67 -5.36
N ALA A 424 13.65 3.79 -4.06
CA ALA A 424 14.58 3.39 -3.00
C ALA A 424 14.77 1.86 -2.96
N PRO A 425 15.99 1.35 -2.66
CA PRO A 425 16.26 -0.09 -2.61
C PRO A 425 15.48 -0.80 -1.48
N ASN A 426 15.11 -0.07 -0.42
CA ASN A 426 14.31 -0.55 0.70
C ASN A 426 12.82 -0.21 0.55
N CYS A 427 12.34 0.10 -0.67
CA CYS A 427 10.95 0.49 -0.91
C CYS A 427 9.97 -0.56 -0.36
N SER A 428 8.97 -0.11 0.39
CA SER A 428 7.91 -0.97 0.92
C SER A 428 6.89 -1.43 -0.14
N GLY A 429 6.98 -0.89 -1.37
CA GLY A 429 6.11 -1.20 -2.50
C GLY A 429 4.82 -0.39 -2.54
N PHE A 430 4.33 0.13 -1.41
CA PHE A 430 3.09 0.89 -1.30
C PHE A 430 3.25 2.10 -0.40
N LEU A 431 2.56 3.20 -0.73
CA LEU A 431 2.51 4.37 0.14
C LEU A 431 1.81 4.01 1.46
N GLY A 432 2.44 4.33 2.60
CA GLY A 432 1.90 4.05 3.94
C GLY A 432 2.36 2.73 4.58
N VAL A 433 3.04 1.84 3.83
CA VAL A 433 3.61 0.61 4.41
C VAL A 433 5.02 0.89 4.93
N ARG A 434 5.31 0.48 6.19
CA ARG A 434 6.65 0.63 6.78
C ARG A 434 7.68 -0.21 6.02
N PRO A 435 8.84 0.36 5.63
CA PRO A 435 9.93 -0.40 5.01
C PRO A 435 10.39 -1.58 5.86
N LYS A 436 10.62 -2.75 5.24
CA LYS A 436 11.29 -3.87 5.90
C LYS A 436 12.78 -3.52 6.01
N ASN A 437 13.25 -3.28 7.24
CA ASN A 437 14.60 -2.85 7.65
C ASN A 437 14.83 -1.33 7.64
N ASN A 438 14.35 -0.64 8.69
CA ASN A 438 15.09 0.52 9.18
C ASN A 438 16.19 0.01 10.13
N PRO A 439 17.46 0.44 9.97
CA PRO A 439 18.39 0.36 11.09
C PRO A 439 17.86 1.26 12.22
N PRO A 440 17.95 0.84 13.50
CA PRO A 440 17.67 1.72 14.62
C PRO A 440 18.57 2.97 14.53
N ALA A 441 18.04 4.11 14.97
CA ALA A 441 18.82 5.33 15.13
C ALA A 441 20.11 5.03 15.91
N ASP A 442 21.24 5.41 15.32
CA ASP A 442 22.60 5.10 15.76
C ASP A 442 22.92 5.94 17.02
N ASP A 443 22.57 5.44 18.21
CA ASP A 443 23.07 5.98 19.49
C ASP A 443 24.36 5.25 19.87
N LYS A 444 25.50 5.83 19.48
CA LYS A 444 26.84 5.34 19.86
C LYS A 444 27.41 6.14 21.03
N GLY A 445 27.02 5.75 22.23
CA GLY A 445 27.70 6.08 23.48
C GLY A 445 28.61 4.95 23.99
N ARG A 446 29.93 5.09 23.76
CA ARG A 446 31.08 4.53 24.53
C ARG A 446 30.84 3.30 25.45
N LYS A 447 31.42 2.14 25.13
CA LYS A 447 32.23 1.33 26.10
C LYS A 447 33.42 0.64 25.43
N LEU A 448 34.55 0.74 26.12
CA LEU A 448 35.89 0.33 25.72
C LEU A 448 36.07 -1.19 25.53
N LYS A 449 37.08 -1.50 24.71
CA LYS A 449 37.66 -2.80 24.34
C LYS A 449 37.93 -3.74 25.53
N LYS A 450 37.59 -5.02 25.39
CA LYS A 450 38.40 -6.14 25.87
C LYS A 450 38.34 -7.32 24.89
N LYS A 451 39.50 -7.67 24.31
CA LYS A 451 39.71 -8.84 23.45
C LYS A 451 39.75 -10.11 24.31
N VAL A 452 38.90 -11.11 24.06
CA VAL A 452 39.21 -12.54 24.28
C VAL A 452 38.47 -13.38 23.22
N GLN A 453 39.08 -14.52 22.91
CA GLN A 453 39.01 -15.36 21.72
C GLN A 453 37.68 -16.08 21.44
N ALA A 454 37.56 -16.48 20.18
CA ALA A 454 36.46 -17.20 19.55
C ALA A 454 36.03 -18.49 20.26
N LYS A 455 34.70 -18.66 20.42
CA LYS A 455 34.02 -19.97 20.48
C LYS A 455 32.71 -19.92 19.68
N ARG A 456 32.45 -21.01 18.95
CA ARG A 456 31.31 -21.29 18.05
C ARG A 456 29.96 -21.43 18.78
N LYS A 457 28.87 -21.24 18.00
CA LYS A 457 27.41 -21.42 18.27
C LYS A 457 26.73 -20.15 18.83
N ASN A 458 25.49 -19.78 18.50
CA ASN A 458 24.36 -20.48 17.89
C ASN A 458 23.43 -19.45 17.20
N LYS A 459 22.63 -19.91 16.22
CA LYS A 459 21.56 -19.17 15.52
C LYS A 459 20.57 -18.60 16.54
N MET A 460 20.48 -17.26 16.68
CA MET A 460 19.45 -16.61 17.51
C MET A 460 18.18 -16.39 16.70
N GLU A 461 17.08 -16.91 17.26
CA GLU A 461 15.71 -16.79 16.80
C GLU A 461 15.21 -15.34 16.82
N VAL A 462 14.40 -15.03 15.81
CA VAL A 462 13.57 -13.83 15.70
C VAL A 462 12.59 -13.80 16.87
N THR A 463 12.70 -12.82 17.76
CA THR A 463 11.67 -12.55 18.77
C THR A 463 10.47 -11.90 18.09
N LYS A 464 9.40 -12.69 17.94
CA LYS A 464 8.08 -12.31 17.39
C LYS A 464 7.35 -11.38 18.37
N GLU A 465 6.63 -10.39 17.83
CA GLU A 465 5.73 -9.48 18.58
C GLU A 465 4.71 -10.30 19.40
N ARG A 466 4.46 -9.87 20.63
CA ARG A 466 3.53 -10.51 21.57
C ARG A 466 2.28 -9.63 21.65
N GLU A 467 1.14 -10.23 21.95
CA GLU A 467 -0.12 -9.50 22.11
C GLU A 467 -0.06 -8.60 23.36
N ASP A 468 -0.74 -7.46 23.34
CA ASP A 468 -0.77 -6.47 24.45
C ASP A 468 -2.04 -6.59 25.32
N GLU A 469 -2.97 -7.47 24.94
CA GLU A 469 -4.25 -7.73 25.60
C GLU A 469 -4.28 -9.15 26.17
N CYS A 470 -4.86 -9.32 27.36
CA CYS A 470 -5.00 -10.62 27.99
C CYS A 470 -5.88 -11.53 27.14
N PHE A 471 -5.34 -12.66 26.67
CA PHE A 471 -6.07 -13.60 25.80
C PHE A 471 -7.25 -14.29 26.49
N SER A 472 -7.42 -14.13 27.80
CA SER A 472 -8.56 -14.70 28.54
C SER A 472 -9.71 -13.72 28.75
N CYS A 473 -9.47 -12.41 28.84
CA CYS A 473 -10.51 -11.42 29.14
C CYS A 473 -10.59 -10.26 28.14
N GLY A 474 -9.60 -10.11 27.26
CA GLY A 474 -9.53 -9.03 26.27
C GLY A 474 -9.01 -7.71 26.82
N ASP A 475 -8.73 -7.59 28.13
CA ASP A 475 -8.29 -6.33 28.72
C ASP A 475 -6.76 -6.20 28.74
N GLY A 476 -6.29 -4.95 28.61
CA GLY A 476 -4.89 -4.59 28.82
C GLY A 476 -4.48 -4.62 30.31
N GLY A 477 -3.22 -4.27 30.60
CA GLY A 477 -2.73 -4.09 31.97
C GLY A 477 -1.55 -5.01 32.32
N GLN A 478 -1.48 -5.47 33.58
CA GLN A 478 -0.31 -6.19 34.08
C GLN A 478 -0.30 -7.67 33.65
N ILE A 479 0.11 -7.92 32.42
CA ILE A 479 0.08 -9.24 31.75
C ILE A 479 1.37 -10.06 31.94
N VAL A 480 1.25 -11.39 31.83
CA VAL A 480 2.29 -12.41 31.90
C VAL A 480 2.44 -13.05 30.53
N SER A 481 3.66 -13.06 30.00
CA SER A 481 3.96 -13.56 28.66
C SER A 481 4.33 -15.05 28.64
N CYS A 482 3.75 -15.85 27.73
CA CYS A 482 4.16 -17.24 27.50
C CYS A 482 5.61 -17.33 26.96
N LYS A 483 6.48 -18.15 27.56
CA LYS A 483 7.87 -18.29 27.11
C LYS A 483 8.10 -19.37 26.05
N ARG A 484 7.05 -20.03 25.56
CA ARG A 484 7.15 -21.02 24.47
C ARG A 484 7.53 -20.33 23.15
N PRO A 485 8.52 -20.84 22.39
CA PRO A 485 8.91 -20.24 21.11
C PRO A 485 7.72 -20.12 20.14
N GLY A 486 7.54 -18.94 19.55
CA GLY A 486 6.49 -18.67 18.57
C GLY A 486 5.08 -18.40 19.13
N CYS A 487 4.86 -18.48 20.44
CA CYS A 487 3.58 -18.17 21.08
C CYS A 487 3.46 -16.66 21.38
N PRO A 488 2.49 -15.95 20.78
CA PRO A 488 2.29 -14.51 21.03
C PRO A 488 1.46 -14.22 22.28
N LYS A 489 0.85 -15.25 22.90
CA LYS A 489 -0.19 -15.08 23.93
C LYS A 489 0.32 -14.54 25.27
N VAL A 490 -0.49 -13.68 25.87
CA VAL A 490 -0.28 -13.05 27.17
C VAL A 490 -1.56 -13.12 28.01
N TYR A 491 -1.44 -13.12 29.34
CA TYR A 491 -2.56 -13.31 30.27
C TYR A 491 -2.37 -12.53 31.55
N HIS A 492 -3.43 -12.09 32.24
CA HIS A 492 -3.29 -11.70 33.65
C HIS A 492 -2.97 -12.93 34.50
N ALA A 493 -2.20 -12.75 35.57
CA ALA A 493 -1.94 -13.83 36.52
C ALA A 493 -3.26 -14.32 37.16
N ASP A 494 -4.16 -13.39 37.46
CA ASP A 494 -5.45 -13.67 38.09
C ASP A 494 -6.40 -14.43 37.15
N CYS A 495 -6.44 -14.09 35.85
CA CYS A 495 -7.21 -14.84 34.84
C CYS A 495 -6.76 -16.30 34.67
N LEU A 496 -5.57 -16.64 35.15
CA LEU A 496 -5.03 -18.00 35.15
C LEU A 496 -5.06 -18.67 36.53
N ASN A 497 -5.74 -18.05 37.50
CA ASN A 497 -5.75 -18.48 38.91
C ASN A 497 -4.34 -18.63 39.51
N LEU A 498 -3.37 -17.86 39.01
CA LEU A 498 -2.00 -17.86 39.53
C LEU A 498 -1.91 -16.90 40.71
N THR A 499 -1.77 -17.44 41.92
CA THR A 499 -1.64 -16.64 43.16
C THR A 499 -0.36 -15.80 43.21
N LYS A 500 0.63 -16.10 42.36
CA LYS A 500 1.88 -15.33 42.19
C LYS A 500 2.33 -15.38 40.74
N ARG A 501 3.01 -14.32 40.30
CA ARG A 501 3.65 -14.28 38.98
C ARG A 501 4.69 -15.40 38.84
N PRO A 502 4.63 -16.23 37.78
CA PRO A 502 5.61 -17.29 37.56
C PRO A 502 7.01 -16.70 37.37
N ALA A 503 7.97 -17.17 38.17
CA ALA A 503 9.39 -16.87 37.97
C ALA A 503 10.01 -17.93 37.04
N GLY A 504 10.65 -17.50 35.95
CA GLY A 504 11.36 -18.39 35.02
C GLY A 504 10.60 -18.73 33.73
N ARG A 505 10.87 -19.91 33.16
CA ARG A 505 10.28 -20.39 31.89
C ARG A 505 8.88 -20.96 32.16
N TRP A 506 7.87 -20.12 32.03
CA TRP A 506 6.46 -20.50 32.14
C TRP A 506 5.81 -20.59 30.74
N GLU A 507 4.99 -21.62 30.52
CA GLU A 507 4.23 -21.83 29.29
C GLU A 507 2.72 -21.71 29.59
N CYS A 508 1.97 -21.09 28.68
CA CYS A 508 0.54 -20.86 28.86
C CYS A 508 -0.30 -22.12 28.62
N PRO A 509 -1.51 -22.21 29.22
CA PRO A 509 -2.40 -23.37 29.06
C PRO A 509 -2.85 -23.63 27.63
N TRP A 510 -2.77 -22.64 26.73
CA TRP A 510 -3.06 -22.79 25.29
C TRP A 510 -2.24 -23.88 24.57
N HIS A 511 -1.23 -24.45 25.22
CA HIS A 511 -0.42 -25.55 24.68
C HIS A 511 -0.78 -26.93 25.23
N GLN A 512 -1.75 -27.00 26.14
CA GLN A 512 -2.17 -28.22 26.81
C GLN A 512 -3.65 -28.47 26.55
N CYS A 513 -3.98 -29.68 26.11
CA CYS A 513 -5.34 -30.08 25.85
C CYS A 513 -6.19 -30.00 27.13
N ASP A 514 -7.29 -29.27 27.10
CA ASP A 514 -8.15 -29.04 28.27
C ASP A 514 -8.71 -30.34 28.86
N LEU A 515 -8.84 -31.39 28.04
CA LEU A 515 -9.41 -32.68 28.47
C LEU A 515 -8.39 -33.69 29.00
N CYS A 516 -7.13 -33.61 28.61
CA CYS A 516 -6.13 -34.63 29.00
C CYS A 516 -4.73 -34.11 29.35
N GLY A 517 -4.50 -32.80 29.28
CA GLY A 517 -3.23 -32.15 29.58
C GLY A 517 -2.08 -32.46 28.61
N LYS A 518 -2.31 -33.30 27.58
CA LYS A 518 -1.32 -33.59 26.53
C LYS A 518 -1.13 -32.38 25.61
N GLU A 519 -0.04 -32.36 24.86
CA GLU A 519 0.26 -31.29 23.91
C GLU A 519 -0.90 -31.03 22.93
N ALA A 520 -1.37 -29.79 22.91
CA ALA A 520 -2.45 -29.36 22.04
C ALA A 520 -1.96 -29.20 20.60
N ALA A 521 -2.81 -29.58 19.65
CA ALA A 521 -2.55 -29.54 18.21
C ALA A 521 -3.52 -28.62 17.46
N SER A 522 -4.62 -28.24 18.09
CA SER A 522 -5.65 -27.37 17.54
C SER A 522 -6.16 -26.46 18.65
N PHE A 523 -6.44 -25.20 18.32
CA PHE A 523 -6.60 -24.13 19.30
C PHE A 523 -7.79 -23.25 18.92
N CYS A 524 -8.57 -22.83 19.91
CA CYS A 524 -9.53 -21.75 19.71
C CYS A 524 -8.76 -20.44 19.48
N GLU A 525 -9.18 -19.64 18.51
CA GLU A 525 -8.59 -18.33 18.21
C GLU A 525 -9.13 -17.21 19.11
N MET A 526 -10.25 -17.46 19.80
CA MET A 526 -10.98 -16.47 20.60
C MET A 526 -10.77 -16.64 22.10
N CYS A 527 -10.33 -17.81 22.55
CA CYS A 527 -10.11 -18.09 23.97
C CYS A 527 -9.00 -19.12 24.20
N PRO A 528 -8.58 -19.33 25.46
CA PRO A 528 -7.46 -20.21 25.79
C PRO A 528 -7.72 -21.70 25.55
N SER A 529 -8.93 -22.10 25.16
CA SER A 529 -9.28 -23.51 24.94
C SER A 529 -8.46 -24.14 23.82
N SER A 530 -7.89 -25.31 24.12
CA SER A 530 -7.05 -26.03 23.18
C SER A 530 -7.21 -27.55 23.31
N TYR A 531 -7.03 -28.26 22.21
CA TYR A 531 -7.29 -29.70 22.14
C TYR A 531 -6.20 -30.44 21.36
N CYS A 532 -5.90 -31.68 21.78
CA CYS A 532 -5.00 -32.56 21.05
C CYS A 532 -5.72 -33.19 19.84
N THR A 533 -4.98 -33.87 18.96
CA THR A 533 -5.53 -34.49 17.75
C THR A 533 -6.63 -35.52 18.02
N LEU A 534 -6.67 -36.12 19.21
CA LEU A 534 -7.70 -37.09 19.63
C LEU A 534 -8.96 -36.42 20.19
N HIS A 535 -8.86 -35.17 20.62
CA HIS A 535 -9.92 -34.46 21.36
C HIS A 535 -10.44 -33.22 20.64
N ARG A 536 -9.88 -32.85 19.48
CA ARG A 536 -10.32 -31.70 18.70
C ARG A 536 -11.67 -31.94 18.00
N ASP A 537 -11.96 -33.20 17.65
CA ASP A 537 -13.14 -33.55 16.87
C ASP A 537 -14.39 -33.38 17.74
N GLY A 538 -15.28 -32.47 17.33
CA GLY A 538 -16.48 -32.10 18.09
C GLY A 538 -16.27 -31.03 19.18
N MET A 539 -15.04 -30.52 19.35
CA MET A 539 -14.72 -29.48 20.34
C MET A 539 -14.30 -28.14 19.71
N LEU A 540 -13.80 -28.18 18.46
CA LEU A 540 -13.48 -26.99 17.67
C LEU A 540 -14.20 -27.04 16.32
N PHE A 541 -14.72 -25.90 15.91
CA PHE A 541 -15.49 -25.72 14.69
C PHE A 541 -15.01 -24.47 13.97
N ILE A 542 -15.16 -24.45 12.64
CA ILE A 542 -14.94 -23.21 11.89
C ILE A 542 -16.22 -22.39 12.06
N SER A 543 -16.13 -21.30 12.81
CA SER A 543 -17.23 -20.37 13.04
C SER A 543 -17.79 -19.90 11.69
N LYS A 544 -19.11 -20.04 11.51
CA LYS A 544 -19.80 -19.61 10.29
C LYS A 544 -19.96 -18.09 10.20
N LEU A 545 -19.67 -17.36 11.28
CA LEU A 545 -19.80 -15.90 11.34
C LEU A 545 -18.54 -15.17 10.88
N ASP A 546 -17.35 -15.70 11.20
CA ASP A 546 -16.06 -15.03 10.96
C ASP A 546 -14.98 -15.96 10.39
N GLY A 547 -15.28 -17.25 10.16
CA GLY A 547 -14.38 -18.22 9.55
C GLY A 547 -13.22 -18.67 10.44
N ARG A 548 -13.20 -18.28 11.72
CA ARG A 548 -12.13 -18.63 12.66
C ARG A 548 -12.37 -19.97 13.34
N LEU A 549 -11.30 -20.64 13.75
CA LEU A 549 -11.41 -21.88 14.51
C LEU A 549 -11.80 -21.56 15.96
N SER A 550 -13.03 -21.92 16.34
CA SER A 550 -13.68 -21.53 17.59
C SER A 550 -14.15 -22.77 18.37
N CYS A 551 -14.12 -22.70 19.71
CA CYS A 551 -14.72 -23.75 20.54
C CYS A 551 -16.24 -23.57 20.64
N SER A 552 -16.93 -24.54 21.23
CA SER A 552 -18.39 -24.55 21.38
C SER A 552 -18.96 -23.37 22.18
N GLU A 553 -18.16 -22.67 22.98
CA GLU A 553 -18.59 -21.45 23.68
C GLU A 553 -18.64 -20.22 22.76
N HIS A 554 -17.94 -20.26 21.63
CA HIS A 554 -17.85 -19.18 20.65
C HIS A 554 -18.50 -19.52 19.30
N ASP A 555 -19.09 -20.71 19.16
CA ASP A 555 -19.95 -21.07 18.04
C ASP A 555 -21.43 -21.10 18.50
N PRO A 556 -22.21 -20.03 18.23
CA PRO A 556 -23.60 -19.96 18.67
C PRO A 556 -24.54 -20.95 17.95
N CYS A 557 -24.07 -21.66 16.91
CA CYS A 557 -24.90 -22.56 16.11
C CYS A 557 -24.87 -24.03 16.56
N GLY A 558 -23.88 -24.43 17.38
CA GLY A 558 -23.64 -25.84 17.71
C GLY A 558 -23.20 -26.69 16.50
N PRO A 559 -22.95 -28.01 16.69
CA PRO A 559 -22.42 -28.89 15.64
C PRO A 559 -23.42 -29.22 14.52
N ASP A 560 -24.71 -28.93 14.71
CA ASP A 560 -25.77 -29.28 13.77
C ASP A 560 -26.08 -28.13 12.77
N PRO A 561 -26.52 -28.42 11.54
CA PRO A 561 -26.95 -27.40 10.58
C PRO A 561 -28.22 -26.68 11.07
N LEU A 562 -28.26 -25.34 10.95
CA LEU A 562 -29.50 -24.59 11.15
C LEU A 562 -30.48 -24.90 10.01
N GLU A 563 -31.74 -25.16 10.35
CA GLU A 563 -32.82 -25.29 9.37
C GLU A 563 -33.07 -23.92 8.69
N PRO A 564 -33.47 -23.89 7.40
CA PRO A 564 -33.71 -22.63 6.69
C PRO A 564 -34.74 -21.75 7.42
N GLY A 565 -34.29 -20.59 7.94
CA GLY A 565 -35.13 -19.60 8.63
C GLY A 565 -34.99 -19.55 10.16
N GLU A 566 -34.15 -20.39 10.77
CA GLU A 566 -33.90 -20.34 12.22
C GLU A 566 -32.79 -19.31 12.56
N ILE A 567 -33.12 -18.25 13.30
CA ILE A 567 -32.14 -17.29 13.85
C ILE A 567 -32.01 -17.58 15.35
N ARG A 568 -30.85 -18.09 15.80
CA ARG A 568 -30.52 -18.25 17.22
C ARG A 568 -29.62 -17.10 17.65
N GLU A 569 -30.17 -16.14 18.39
CA GLU A 569 -29.39 -15.05 18.96
C GLU A 569 -28.59 -15.55 20.17
N SER A 570 -27.33 -15.12 20.28
CA SER A 570 -26.51 -15.33 21.46
C SER A 570 -27.00 -14.43 22.60
N VAL A 571 -27.56 -15.00 23.66
CA VAL A 571 -27.89 -14.23 24.87
C VAL A 571 -26.61 -13.99 25.67
N PRO A 572 -26.20 -12.74 25.93
CA PRO A 572 -25.07 -12.46 26.82
C PRO A 572 -25.46 -12.86 28.25
N LYS A 573 -24.63 -13.66 28.92
CA LYS A 573 -24.77 -13.88 30.36
C LYS A 573 -24.29 -12.64 31.10
N ASP A 574 -25.19 -11.71 31.37
CA ASP A 574 -25.06 -10.78 32.50
C ASP A 574 -26.44 -10.36 32.99
N THR A 575 -26.88 -10.97 34.09
CA THR A 575 -27.69 -10.34 35.15
C THR A 575 -27.85 -11.32 36.32
N MET A 576 -27.17 -11.02 37.43
CA MET A 576 -27.62 -11.46 38.75
C MET A 576 -29.04 -10.92 38.97
N GLY A 577 -30.03 -11.81 38.97
CA GLY A 577 -31.41 -11.51 39.32
C GLY A 577 -31.75 -12.10 40.68
N MET A 578 -31.90 -11.22 41.67
CA MET A 578 -32.38 -11.51 43.02
C MET A 578 -33.68 -12.31 42.99
N MET A 579 -33.80 -13.26 43.93
CA MET A 579 -35.08 -13.81 44.36
C MET A 579 -36.04 -12.66 44.70
N VAL A 580 -37.16 -12.57 43.99
CA VAL A 580 -38.39 -12.00 44.53
C VAL A 580 -39.53 -12.92 44.16
N THR A 581 -40.00 -13.65 45.17
CA THR A 581 -41.25 -14.36 45.21
C THR A 581 -42.40 -13.37 45.05
N LEU A 582 -43.30 -13.60 44.09
CA LEU A 582 -44.65 -13.05 44.16
C LEU A 582 -45.63 -14.16 43.77
N VAL A 583 -46.39 -14.52 44.79
CA VAL A 583 -47.54 -15.41 44.79
C VAL A 583 -48.74 -14.62 44.28
N ILE A 584 -49.64 -15.35 43.61
CA ILE A 584 -50.94 -15.01 42.99
C ILE A 584 -50.86 -14.46 41.57
#